data_AF-A0ABD6CRQ1-F1
#
_entry.id   AF-A0ABD6CRQ1-F1
#
_cell.length_a   1.000
_cell.length_b   1.000
_cell.length_c   1.000
_cell.angle_alpha   90.00
_cell.angle_beta   90.00
_cell.angle_gamma   90.00
#
_symmetry.space_group_name_H-M   'P 1'
#
loop_
_entity.id
_entity.type
_entity.pdbx_description
1 polymer ?
#
loop_
_entity_poly.entity_id
_entity_poly.type
_entity_poly.pdbx_seq_one_letter_code
_entity_poly.pdbx_strand_id
1 'polypeptide(L)'
;MTDSYVCPHCGRIEERPYRVRLIVLTCPDCGENGRFLHESLVDRLDEVPEPQRPEGWEEMPLDDRLRYAIREGLLNVGFTGPI
;
A
#
# COMPACT_ATOMS: atom_id res chain seq x y z
N MET A 1 7.42 19.94 -2.42
CA MET A 1 6.19 19.13 -2.42
C MET A 1 6.49 17.90 -1.59
N THR A 2 5.56 17.50 -0.73
CA THR A 2 5.64 16.23 -0.01
C THR A 2 4.69 15.22 -0.68
N ASP A 3 4.99 13.95 -0.51
CA ASP A 3 4.12 12.84 -0.93
C ASP A 3 3.67 12.07 0.32
N SER A 4 2.44 11.55 0.26
CA SER A 4 1.75 10.84 1.35
C SER A 4 2.02 9.34 1.31
N TYR A 5 2.35 8.76 2.46
CA TYR A 5 2.55 7.32 2.61
C TYR A 5 1.70 6.75 3.75
N VAL A 6 0.89 5.74 3.46
CA VAL A 6 -0.12 5.19 4.38
C VAL A 6 0.40 3.94 5.07
N CYS A 7 0.33 3.91 6.41
CA CYS A 7 0.63 2.75 7.22
C CYS A 7 -0.31 1.59 6.85
N PRO A 8 0.20 0.39 6.55
CA PRO A 8 -0.65 -0.70 6.10
C PRO A 8 -1.56 -1.26 7.20
N HIS A 9 -1.26 -1.01 8.48
CA HIS A 9 -1.98 -1.59 9.61
C HIS A 9 -3.04 -0.66 10.22
N CYS A 10 -2.77 0.64 10.31
CA CYS A 10 -3.67 1.59 11.01
C CYS A 10 -4.08 2.82 10.17
N GLY A 11 -3.62 2.91 8.91
CA GLY A 11 -3.98 4.01 8.02
C GLY A 11 -3.29 5.35 8.33
N ARG A 12 -2.38 5.42 9.32
CA ARG A 12 -1.61 6.63 9.61
C ARG A 12 -0.84 7.10 8.38
N ILE A 13 -0.91 8.40 8.09
CA ILE A 13 -0.17 9.03 6.97
C ILE A 13 1.18 9.57 7.44
N GLU A 14 2.22 9.31 6.66
CA GLU A 14 3.58 9.86 6.77
C GLU A 14 3.87 10.72 5.54
N GLU A 15 4.17 12.00 5.75
CA GLU A 15 4.60 12.92 4.69
C GLU A 15 6.11 12.81 4.47
N ARG A 16 6.56 12.75 3.21
CA ARG A 16 8.00 12.75 2.87
C ARG A 16 8.32 13.72 1.74
N PRO A 17 9.49 14.40 1.77
CA PRO A 17 9.90 15.36 0.74
C PRO A 17 10.44 14.68 -0.52
N TYR A 18 10.04 13.43 -0.77
CA TYR A 18 10.49 12.62 -1.90
C TYR A 18 9.37 11.67 -2.33
N ARG A 19 9.42 11.28 -3.60
CA ARG A 19 8.46 10.38 -4.25
C ARG A 19 9.07 9.01 -4.52
N VAL A 20 8.56 7.99 -3.84
CA VAL A 20 8.82 6.56 -4.07
C VAL A 20 7.50 5.80 -3.90
N ARG A 21 7.47 4.52 -4.27
CA ARG A 21 6.23 3.71 -4.22
C ARG A 21 5.86 3.28 -2.81
N LEU A 22 6.88 2.95 -2.04
CA LEU A 22 6.72 2.48 -0.67
C LEU A 22 7.95 2.80 0.15
N ILE A 23 7.77 2.90 1.45
CA ILE A 23 8.84 3.08 2.43
C ILE A 23 8.65 2.07 3.56
N VAL A 24 9.75 1.49 4.03
CA VAL A 24 9.71 0.57 5.19
C VAL A 24 9.91 1.41 6.44
N LEU A 25 8.92 1.42 7.33
CA LEU A 25 8.95 2.17 8.58
C LEU A 25 8.28 1.37 9.68
N THR A 26 8.69 1.64 10.93
CA THR A 26 7.88 1.30 12.10
C THR A 26 6.93 2.46 12.36
N CYS A 27 5.62 2.16 12.39
CA CYS A 27 4.60 3.16 12.60
C CYS A 27 4.68 3.74 14.02
N PRO A 28 4.76 5.07 14.19
CA PRO A 28 4.81 5.67 15.52
C PRO A 28 3.46 5.58 16.26
N ASP A 29 2.34 5.33 15.57
CA ASP A 29 1.03 5.25 16.21
C ASP A 29 0.68 3.82 16.64
N CYS A 30 0.84 2.82 15.76
CA CYS A 30 0.50 1.42 16.09
C CYS A 30 1.70 0.54 16.46
N GLY A 31 2.94 1.04 16.33
CA GLY A 31 4.16 0.29 16.66
C GLY A 31 4.54 -0.80 15.65
N GLU A 32 3.69 -1.10 14.68
CA GLU A 32 3.93 -2.15 13.68
C GLU A 32 4.94 -1.72 12.61
N ASN A 33 5.79 -2.65 12.20
CA ASN A 33 6.71 -2.47 11.08
C ASN A 33 6.04 -2.94 9.78
N GLY A 34 6.03 -2.08 8.76
CA GLY A 34 5.38 -2.42 7.50
C GLY A 34 5.87 -1.59 6.33
N ARG A 35 5.40 -1.94 5.13
CA ARG A 35 5.61 -1.15 3.92
C ARG A 35 4.51 -0.11 3.83
N PHE A 36 4.83 1.13 4.18
CA PHE A 36 3.93 2.24 3.95
C PHE A 36 3.81 2.48 2.45
N LEU A 37 2.59 2.54 1.95
CA LEU A 37 2.30 2.65 0.53
C LEU A 37 2.06 4.11 0.17
N HIS A 38 2.60 4.57 -0.96
CA HIS A 38 2.20 5.84 -1.54
C HIS A 38 0.67 5.87 -1.73
N GLU A 39 0.00 6.99 -1.43
CA GLU A 39 -1.47 7.10 -1.47
C GLU A 39 -2.07 6.58 -2.79
N SER A 40 -1.45 6.90 -3.93
CA SER A 40 -1.91 6.44 -5.25
C SER A 40 -1.86 4.92 -5.44
N LEU A 41 -1.07 4.17 -4.65
CA LEU A 41 -1.12 2.71 -4.66
C LEU A 41 -2.23 2.17 -3.76
N VAL A 42 -2.62 2.91 -2.72
CA VAL A 42 -3.77 2.56 -1.88
C VAL A 42 -5.06 2.67 -2.69
N ASP A 43 -5.24 3.77 -3.43
CA ASP A 43 -6.40 3.98 -4.30
C ASP A 43 -6.57 2.84 -5.33
N ARG A 44 -5.44 2.30 -5.81
CA ARG A 44 -5.45 1.18 -6.77
C ARG A 44 -5.89 -0.15 -6.16
N LEU A 45 -5.86 -0.32 -4.84
CA LEU A 45 -6.37 -1.54 -4.21
C LEU A 45 -7.88 -1.68 -4.39
N ASP A 46 -8.60 -0.56 -4.56
CA ASP A 46 -10.04 -0.58 -4.86
C ASP A 46 -10.34 -1.08 -6.28
N GLU A 47 -9.36 -1.04 -7.20
CA GLU A 47 -9.47 -1.59 -8.56
C GLU A 47 -9.52 -3.14 -8.57
N VAL A 48 -9.12 -3.81 -7.48
CA VAL A 48 -9.16 -5.27 -7.38
C VAL A 48 -10.62 -5.75 -7.32
N PRO A 49 -11.12 -6.55 -8.28
CA PRO A 49 -12.52 -6.95 -8.31
C PRO A 49 -12.91 -7.82 -7.10
N GLU A 50 -14.05 -7.54 -6.47
CA GLU A 50 -14.54 -8.27 -5.28
C GLU A 50 -14.50 -9.80 -5.42
N PRO A 51 -14.91 -10.42 -6.55
CA PRO A 51 -14.87 -11.88 -6.69
C PRO A 51 -13.46 -12.49 -6.69
N GLN A 52 -12.43 -11.65 -6.86
CA GLN A 52 -11.02 -12.05 -6.89
C GLN A 52 -10.31 -11.69 -5.58
N ARG A 53 -11.00 -11.06 -4.63
CA ARG A 53 -10.48 -10.76 -3.30
C ARG A 53 -10.56 -12.03 -2.43
N PRO A 54 -9.51 -12.38 -1.68
CA PRO A 54 -9.56 -13.47 -0.71
C PRO A 54 -10.51 -13.14 0.46
N GLU A 55 -10.92 -14.17 1.19
CA GLU A 55 -11.65 -13.98 2.45
C GLU A 55 -10.83 -13.11 3.41
N GLY A 56 -11.48 -12.15 4.06
CA GLY A 56 -10.83 -11.23 5.00
C GLY A 56 -10.03 -10.09 4.33
N TRP A 57 -10.31 -9.79 3.05
CA TRP A 57 -9.58 -8.75 2.32
C TRP A 57 -9.57 -7.39 3.02
N GLU A 58 -10.69 -6.96 3.61
CA GLU A 58 -10.79 -5.66 4.26
C GLU A 58 -10.09 -5.60 5.63
N GLU A 59 -9.73 -6.74 6.19
CA GLU A 59 -8.96 -6.88 7.41
C GLU A 59 -7.46 -7.05 7.14
N MET A 60 -7.07 -7.42 5.92
CA MET A 60 -5.66 -7.55 5.54
C MET A 60 -4.94 -6.19 5.58
N PRO A 61 -3.67 -6.16 6.03
CA PRO A 61 -2.83 -4.99 5.88
C PRO A 61 -2.70 -4.56 4.41
N LEU A 62 -2.62 -3.25 4.15
CA LEU A 62 -2.59 -2.74 2.76
C LEU A 62 -1.42 -3.30 1.94
N ASP A 63 -0.26 -3.53 2.56
CA ASP A 63 0.91 -4.07 1.88
C ASP A 63 0.83 -5.58 1.62
N ASP A 64 0.03 -6.31 2.39
CA ASP A 64 -0.36 -7.69 2.09
C ASP A 64 -1.36 -7.73 0.93
N ARG A 65 -2.36 -6.82 0.90
CA ARG A 65 -3.29 -6.68 -0.24
C ARG A 65 -2.56 -6.39 -1.53
N LEU A 66 -1.61 -5.45 -1.51
CA LEU A 66 -0.78 -5.11 -2.67
C LEU A 66 0.04 -6.31 -3.15
N ARG A 67 0.68 -7.05 -2.22
CA ARG A 67 1.47 -8.24 -2.54
C ARG A 67 0.60 -9.32 -3.18
N TYR A 68 -0.59 -9.56 -2.65
CA TYR A 68 -1.56 -10.50 -3.23
C TYR A 68 -1.94 -10.08 -4.64
N ALA A 69 -2.37 -8.82 -4.82
CA ALA A 69 -2.84 -8.33 -6.12
C ALA A 69 -1.75 -8.39 -7.20
N ILE A 70 -0.49 -8.11 -6.87
CA ILE A 70 0.64 -8.26 -7.80
C ILE A 70 0.89 -9.73 -8.11
N ARG A 71 0.91 -10.60 -7.10
CA ARG A 71 1.18 -12.04 -7.25
C ARG A 71 0.14 -12.73 -8.13
N GLU A 72 -1.13 -12.38 -7.96
CA GLU A 72 -2.24 -12.91 -8.76
C GLU A 72 -2.41 -12.19 -10.11
N GLY A 73 -1.57 -11.20 -10.44
CA GLY A 73 -1.63 -10.47 -11.69
C GLY A 73 -2.82 -9.51 -11.83
N LEU A 74 -3.48 -9.17 -10.71
CA LEU A 74 -4.64 -8.28 -10.65
C LEU A 74 -4.25 -6.81 -10.75
N LEU A 75 -3.06 -6.47 -10.24
CA LEU A 75 -2.47 -5.16 -10.37
C LEU A 75 -1.08 -5.27 -11.00
N ASN A 76 -0.91 -4.54 -12.10
CA ASN A 76 0.42 -4.28 -12.64
C ASN A 76 0.99 -3.01 -11.98
N VAL A 77 2.01 -3.18 -11.15
CA VAL A 77 2.77 -2.09 -10.54
C VAL A 77 4.17 -2.12 -11.14
N GLY A 78 4.43 -1.24 -12.10
CA GLY A 78 5.78 -1.07 -12.63
C GLY A 78 6.66 -0.52 -11.51
N PHE A 79 7.66 -1.27 -11.03
CA PHE A 79 8.63 -0.80 -10.03
C PHE A 79 9.73 0.08 -10.64
N THR A 80 9.74 0.20 -11.96
CA THR A 80 10.64 1.04 -12.76
C THR A 80 9.81 2.08 -13.51
N GLY A 81 10.26 3.34 -13.50
CA GLY A 81 9.56 4.48 -14.11
C GLY A 81 8.94 5.46 -13.09
N PRO A 82 8.56 6.67 -13.55
CA PRO A 82 7.93 7.68 -12.70
C PRO A 82 6.60 7.18 -12.12
N ILE A 83 6.23 7.72 -10.96
CA ILE A 83 4.90 7.57 -10.34
C ILE A 83 4.04 8.73 -10.80
#